data_AF-A0AAW1L7J2-F1
#
_entry.id   AF-A0AAW1L7J2-F1
#
_cell.length_a   1.000
_cell.length_b   1.000
_cell.length_c   1.000
_cell.angle_alpha   90.00
_cell.angle_beta   90.00
_cell.angle_gamma   90.00
#
_symmetry.space_group_name_H-M   'P 1'
#
loop_
_entity.id
_entity.type
_entity.pdbx_description
1 polymer ?
#
loop_
_entity_poly.entity_id
_entity_poly.type
_entity_poly.pdbx_seq_one_letter_code
_entity_poly.pdbx_strand_id
1 'polypeptide(L)'
;MEAKVSLSRTNSLGLKVALVHLKAGLASEMLKIGRIKVGCVSSRIREREYVQKCYKRLGYGHMANLCKGTDRSGLCFKCGNAGRKANDCTVNGEYLLYIEAGQPRDCLQHVPGTNKCAVHLSVLRRIKNTIK
;
A
#
# COMPACT_ATOMS: atom_id res chain seq x y z
N MET A 1 -24.28 12.67 6.24
CA MET A 1 -23.03 11.90 6.36
C MET A 1 -22.20 12.20 5.13
N GLU A 2 -21.17 13.01 5.30
CA GLU A 2 -20.36 13.56 4.21
C GLU A 2 -19.34 12.54 3.72
N ALA A 3 -19.18 12.43 2.41
CA ALA A 3 -18.14 11.60 1.81
C ALA A 3 -16.77 12.23 2.08
N LYS A 4 -15.86 11.51 2.74
CA LYS A 4 -14.49 12.01 2.95
C LYS A 4 -13.67 11.78 1.69
N VAL A 5 -13.24 12.87 1.06
CA VAL A 5 -12.42 12.85 -0.16
C VAL A 5 -10.99 13.28 0.16
N SER A 6 -10.01 12.55 -0.37
CA SER A 6 -8.59 12.92 -0.33
C SER A 6 -7.96 12.80 -1.70
N LEU A 7 -7.00 13.67 -2.05
CA LEU A 7 -6.38 13.70 -3.37
C LEU A 7 -4.94 13.18 -3.32
N SER A 8 -4.55 12.41 -4.32
CA SER A 8 -3.15 12.03 -4.52
C SER A 8 -2.30 13.20 -4.99
N ARG A 9 -0.98 13.01 -4.95
CA ARG A 9 -0.05 13.87 -5.68
C ARG A 9 -0.41 13.90 -7.16
N THR A 10 -0.16 15.04 -7.80
CA THR A 10 -0.32 15.22 -9.24
C THR A 10 0.68 14.33 -9.96
N ASN A 11 0.24 13.61 -10.99
CA ASN A 11 1.14 12.90 -11.89
C ASN A 11 1.78 13.87 -12.90
N SER A 12 2.69 13.36 -13.74
CA SER A 12 3.35 14.15 -14.79
C SER A 12 2.38 14.76 -15.82
N LEU A 13 1.14 14.28 -15.89
CA LEU A 13 0.09 14.75 -16.80
C LEU A 13 -0.86 15.76 -16.16
N GLY A 14 -0.57 16.26 -14.95
CA GLY A 14 -1.45 17.21 -14.26
C GLY A 14 -2.69 16.57 -13.61
N LEU A 15 -2.84 15.25 -13.68
CA LEU A 15 -4.00 14.52 -13.15
C LEU A 15 -3.77 14.06 -11.70
N LYS A 16 -4.86 13.97 -10.92
CA LYS A 16 -4.87 13.47 -9.55
C LYS A 16 -5.85 12.31 -9.41
N VAL A 17 -5.56 11.41 -8.48
CA VAL A 17 -6.48 10.34 -8.06
C VAL A 17 -7.24 10.83 -6.84
N ALA A 18 -8.57 10.80 -6.89
CA ALA A 18 -9.42 11.03 -5.73
C ALA A 18 -9.71 9.72 -5.00
N LEU A 19 -9.43 9.71 -3.70
CA LEU A 19 -9.74 8.63 -2.77
C LEU A 19 -10.97 9.06 -1.98
N VAL A 20 -12.09 8.36 -2.19
CA VAL A 20 -13.37 8.67 -1.58
C VAL A 20 -13.73 7.56 -0.59
N HIS A 21 -14.00 7.93 0.65
CA HIS A 21 -14.56 7.03 1.66
C HIS A 21 -16.08 7.16 1.65
N LEU A 22 -16.76 6.06 1.33
CA LEU A 22 -18.22 5.97 1.19
C LEU A 22 -18.76 4.81 2.04
N LYS A 23 -20.07 4.80 2.28
CA LYS A 23 -20.77 3.63 2.80
C LYS A 23 -20.73 2.49 1.77
N ALA A 24 -20.68 1.25 2.24
CA ALA A 24 -20.57 0.07 1.39
C ALA A 24 -21.66 -0.01 0.29
N GLY A 25 -22.92 0.32 0.62
CA GLY A 25 -24.02 0.35 -0.36
C GLY A 25 -23.76 1.32 -1.52
N LEU A 26 -23.53 2.60 -1.21
CA LEU A 26 -23.19 3.63 -2.21
C LEU A 26 -21.91 3.29 -2.98
N ALA A 27 -20.90 2.72 -2.32
CA ALA A 27 -19.67 2.29 -2.97
C ALA A 27 -19.95 1.21 -4.02
N SER A 28 -20.80 0.23 -3.72
CA SER A 28 -21.18 -0.82 -4.66
C SER A 28 -21.92 -0.29 -5.89
N GLU A 29 -22.81 0.70 -5.71
CA GLU A 29 -23.52 1.37 -6.79
C GLU A 29 -22.56 2.15 -7.69
N MET A 30 -21.64 2.91 -7.08
CA MET A 30 -20.59 3.64 -7.80
C MET A 30 -19.65 2.72 -8.58
N LEU A 31 -19.34 1.54 -8.05
CA LEU A 31 -18.56 0.53 -8.75
C LEU A 31 -19.31 -0.06 -9.96
N LYS A 32 -20.65 -0.21 -9.88
CA LYS A 32 -21.48 -0.63 -11.02
C LYS A 32 -21.51 0.39 -12.14
N ILE A 33 -21.56 1.69 -11.80
CA ILE A 33 -21.46 2.78 -12.80
C ILE A 33 -20.08 2.75 -13.48
N GLY A 34 -19.01 2.50 -12.70
CA GLY A 34 -17.64 2.27 -13.19
C GLY A 34 -16.89 3.52 -13.66
N ARG A 35 -17.58 4.60 -14.05
CA ARG A 35 -16.98 5.88 -14.44
C ARG A 35 -17.80 7.07 -13.97
N ILE A 36 -17.13 8.15 -13.60
CA ILE A 36 -17.77 9.42 -13.20
C ILE A 36 -17.18 10.58 -14.00
N LYS A 37 -18.01 11.57 -14.35
CA LYS A 37 -17.57 12.79 -14.99
C LYS A 37 -17.26 13.84 -13.92
N VAL A 38 -16.04 14.38 -13.94
CA VAL A 38 -15.60 15.47 -13.07
C VAL A 38 -15.15 16.61 -13.97
N GLY A 39 -15.98 17.66 -14.07
CA GLY A 39 -15.80 18.71 -15.06
C GLY A 39 -15.80 18.15 -16.49
N CYS A 40 -14.69 18.34 -17.21
CA CYS A 40 -14.51 17.82 -18.58
C CYS A 40 -13.82 16.45 -18.64
N VAL A 41 -13.49 15.83 -17.50
CA VAL A 41 -12.74 14.57 -17.45
C VAL A 41 -13.65 13.41 -17.08
N SER A 42 -13.57 12.33 -17.83
CA SER A 42 -14.19 11.06 -17.47
C SER A 42 -13.20 10.21 -16.65
N SER A 43 -13.47 10.06 -15.36
CA SER A 43 -12.63 9.35 -14.39
C SER A 43 -13.12 7.92 -14.16
N ARG A 44 -12.20 6.96 -14.07
CA ARG A 44 -12.54 5.56 -13.77
C ARG A 44 -12.65 5.34 -12.27
N ILE A 45 -13.77 4.76 -11.83
CA ILE A 45 -13.98 4.33 -10.44
C ILE A 45 -13.39 2.93 -10.29
N ARG A 46 -12.63 2.71 -9.22
CA ARG A 46 -12.11 1.40 -8.83
C ARG A 46 -12.12 1.31 -7.31
N GLU A 47 -12.32 0.11 -6.80
CA GLU A 47 -12.12 -0.15 -5.39
C GLU A 47 -10.63 -0.03 -5.06
N ARG A 48 -10.33 0.57 -3.91
CA ARG A 48 -8.97 0.72 -3.45
C ARG A 48 -8.57 -0.50 -2.64
N GLU A 49 -7.72 -1.34 -3.22
CA GLU A 49 -7.09 -2.43 -2.49
C GLU A 49 -6.03 -1.86 -1.54
N TYR A 50 -6.16 -2.17 -0.25
CA TYR A 50 -5.21 -1.75 0.77
C TYR A 50 -4.48 -2.95 1.36
N VAL A 51 -3.17 -3.03 1.10
CA VAL A 51 -2.30 -4.02 1.74
C VAL A 51 -1.91 -3.52 3.12
N GLN A 52 -2.42 -4.19 4.15
CA GLN A 52 -2.08 -3.90 5.54
C GLN A 52 -0.56 -4.04 5.77
N LYS A 53 0.03 -3.03 6.41
CA LYS A 53 1.45 -3.02 6.81
C LYS A 53 1.57 -3.36 8.28
N CYS A 54 2.42 -4.34 8.61
CA CYS A 54 2.74 -4.66 9.99
C CYS A 54 4.05 -3.97 10.38
N TYR A 55 3.97 -2.97 11.25
CA TYR A 55 5.14 -2.24 11.73
C TYR A 55 5.96 -3.03 12.76
N LYS A 56 5.37 -4.02 13.45
CA LYS A 56 6.09 -4.87 14.41
C LYS A 56 7.08 -5.79 13.70
N ARG A 57 6.63 -6.55 12.71
CA ARG A 57 7.52 -7.46 11.96
C ARG A 57 8.18 -6.79 10.74
N LEU A 58 7.86 -5.52 10.49
CA LEU A 58 8.19 -4.81 9.25
C LEU A 58 7.65 -5.55 8.00
N GLY A 59 6.48 -6.18 8.12
CA GLY A 59 5.86 -7.10 7.15
C GLY A 59 4.64 -6.55 6.40
N TYR A 60 4.06 -7.37 5.51
CA TYR A 60 2.75 -7.13 4.88
C TYR A 60 1.73 -8.22 5.22
N GLY A 61 0.44 -7.89 5.18
CA GLY A 61 -0.67 -8.85 5.22
C GLY A 61 -1.37 -9.01 6.56
N HIS A 62 -0.90 -8.38 7.62
CA HIS A 62 -1.60 -8.34 8.91
C HIS A 62 -1.38 -7.01 9.63
N MET A 63 -2.25 -6.70 10.58
CA MET A 63 -2.11 -5.53 11.46
C MET A 63 -1.14 -5.83 12.61
N ALA A 64 -0.48 -4.80 13.13
CA ALA A 64 0.45 -4.92 14.26
C ALA A 64 -0.18 -5.57 15.52
N ASN A 65 -1.47 -5.38 15.75
CA ASN A 65 -2.18 -5.96 16.89
C ASN A 65 -2.36 -7.48 16.76
N LEU A 66 -2.39 -8.00 15.53
CA LEU A 66 -2.54 -9.42 15.22
C LEU A 66 -1.18 -10.10 14.95
N CYS A 67 -0.09 -9.37 15.12
CA CYS A 67 1.26 -9.88 14.87
C CYS A 67 1.70 -10.81 16.00
N LYS A 68 1.97 -12.06 15.66
CA LYS A 68 2.57 -13.07 16.57
C LYS A 68 4.10 -13.18 16.44
N GLY A 69 4.72 -12.37 15.59
CA GLY A 69 6.17 -12.40 15.34
C GLY A 69 6.95 -11.46 16.27
N THR A 70 8.28 -11.54 16.19
CA THR A 70 9.22 -10.68 16.92
C THR A 70 8.97 -9.21 16.63
N ASP A 71 8.98 -8.39 17.68
CA ASP A 71 8.82 -6.94 17.56
C ASP A 71 10.14 -6.27 17.14
N ARG A 72 10.07 -5.61 16.00
CA ARG A 72 11.14 -4.85 15.34
C ARG A 72 10.67 -3.44 14.99
N SER A 73 9.64 -2.96 15.67
CA SER A 73 9.11 -1.60 15.49
C SER A 73 10.17 -0.50 15.70
N GLY A 74 11.20 -0.77 16.50
CA GLY A 74 12.35 0.13 16.70
C GLY A 74 13.35 0.16 15.53
N LEU A 75 13.19 -0.70 14.53
CA LEU A 75 14.07 -0.76 13.36
C LEU A 75 13.47 0.02 12.18
N CYS A 76 14.34 0.53 11.33
CA CYS A 76 13.93 1.23 10.13
C CYS A 76 13.20 0.28 9.16
N PHE A 77 11.97 0.62 8.76
CA PHE A 77 11.21 -0.16 7.76
C PHE A 77 11.91 -0.26 6.39
N LYS A 78 12.79 0.70 6.06
CA LYS A 78 13.58 0.66 4.82
C LYS A 78 14.84 -0.18 4.93
N CYS A 79 15.64 -0.03 5.99
CA CYS A 79 16.97 -0.65 6.03
C CYS A 79 17.16 -1.69 7.15
N GLY A 80 16.16 -1.93 8.00
CA GLY A 80 16.26 -2.86 9.12
C GLY A 80 17.20 -2.43 10.26
N ASN A 81 17.91 -1.30 10.12
CA ASN A 81 18.84 -0.82 11.14
C ASN A 81 18.13 -0.02 12.24
N ALA A 82 18.63 -0.15 13.47
CA ALA A 82 18.21 0.66 14.61
C ALA A 82 18.71 2.11 14.49
N GLY A 83 18.09 3.02 15.23
CA GLY A 83 18.59 4.40 15.40
C GLY A 83 18.23 5.38 14.27
N ARG A 84 17.37 5.01 13.31
CA ARG A 84 16.83 5.95 12.31
C ARG A 84 15.42 5.57 11.85
N LYS A 85 14.61 6.58 11.54
CA LYS A 85 13.28 6.38 10.95
C LYS A 85 13.38 6.20 9.44
N ALA A 86 12.34 5.62 8.85
CA ALA A 86 12.28 5.40 7.40
C ALA A 86 12.34 6.71 6.58
N ASN A 87 11.88 7.83 7.15
CA ASN A 87 11.92 9.13 6.49
C ASN A 87 13.36 9.65 6.36
N ASP A 88 14.19 9.44 7.38
CA ASP A 88 15.57 9.93 7.45
C ASP A 88 16.58 8.91 6.89
N CYS A 89 16.07 7.80 6.34
CA CYS A 89 16.89 6.74 5.81
C CYS A 89 17.26 7.02 4.35
N THR A 90 18.56 7.19 4.12
CA THR A 90 19.22 7.41 2.82
C THR A 90 19.65 6.12 2.13
N VAL A 91 19.64 4.99 2.86
CA VAL A 91 20.01 3.68 2.32
C VAL A 91 18.92 3.21 1.37
N ASN A 92 19.28 3.10 0.09
CA ASN A 92 18.46 2.48 -0.93
C ASN A 92 18.88 1.02 -1.09
N GLY A 93 18.05 0.09 -0.59
CA GLY A 93 18.13 -1.30 -1.03
C GLY A 93 18.78 -2.32 -0.11
N GLU A 94 18.52 -2.26 1.20
CA GLU A 94 18.69 -3.42 2.09
C GLU A 94 17.44 -3.59 2.96
N TYR A 95 16.35 -4.05 2.34
CA TYR A 95 15.08 -4.19 3.03
C TYR A 95 15.07 -5.44 3.91
N LEU A 96 14.86 -5.27 5.23
CA LEU A 96 14.75 -6.38 6.20
C LEU A 96 13.69 -7.43 5.80
N LEU A 97 12.64 -6.98 5.10
CA LEU A 97 11.59 -7.82 4.49
C LEU A 97 12.15 -8.96 3.62
N TYR A 98 13.30 -8.75 2.98
CA TYR A 98 13.91 -9.73 2.08
C TYR A 98 14.72 -10.79 2.80
N ILE A 99 15.32 -10.44 3.94
CA ILE A 99 16.19 -11.35 4.70
C ILE A 99 15.37 -12.51 5.28
N GLU A 100 14.15 -12.26 5.78
CA GLU A 100 13.29 -13.34 6.30
C GLU A 100 12.57 -14.14 5.21
N ALA A 101 12.37 -13.57 4.02
CA ALA A 101 11.60 -14.21 2.95
C ALA A 101 12.45 -15.13 2.04
N GLY A 102 13.78 -15.12 2.18
CA GLY A 102 14.69 -15.95 1.37
C GLY A 102 14.63 -15.65 -0.13
N GLN A 103 14.16 -14.46 -0.50
CA GLN A 103 13.95 -14.06 -1.90
C GLN A 103 15.22 -13.41 -2.48
N PRO A 104 15.48 -13.54 -3.80
CA PRO A 104 16.71 -13.06 -4.42
C PRO A 104 16.92 -11.54 -4.27
N ARG A 105 18.20 -11.16 -4.17
CA ARG A 105 18.69 -9.78 -3.98
C ARG A 105 18.26 -8.80 -5.08
N ASP A 106 17.78 -9.29 -6.22
CA ASP A 106 17.37 -8.47 -7.38
C ASP A 106 16.16 -7.57 -7.09
N CYS A 107 15.48 -7.81 -5.98
CA CYS A 107 14.37 -7.00 -5.52
C CYS A 107 14.78 -5.91 -4.52
N LEU A 108 16.07 -5.58 -4.40
CA LEU A 108 16.56 -4.55 -3.48
C LEU A 108 16.44 -3.12 -4.06
N GLN A 109 16.11 -2.94 -5.34
CA GLN A 109 16.05 -1.60 -5.98
C GLN A 109 14.62 -1.09 -6.23
N HIS A 110 13.71 -1.19 -5.25
CA HIS A 110 12.39 -0.56 -5.36
C HIS A 110 11.84 -0.10 -4.00
N VAL A 111 10.93 0.88 -4.01
CA VAL A 111 10.31 1.38 -2.78
C VAL A 111 9.35 0.34 -2.19
N PRO A 112 9.46 -0.02 -0.89
CA PRO A 112 8.56 -0.96 -0.24
C PRO A 112 7.09 -0.56 -0.34
N GLY A 113 6.23 -1.51 -0.70
CA GLY A 113 4.78 -1.30 -0.83
C GLY A 113 4.36 -0.81 -2.21
N THR A 114 5.26 -0.83 -3.18
CA THR A 114 4.93 -0.71 -4.60
C THR A 114 4.65 -2.09 -5.21
N ASN A 115 3.96 -2.10 -6.35
CA ASN A 115 3.74 -3.32 -7.14
C ASN A 115 5.03 -3.92 -7.72
N LYS A 116 6.21 -3.30 -7.54
CA LYS A 116 7.50 -3.93 -7.88
C LYS A 116 7.99 -4.88 -6.79
N CYS A 117 7.41 -4.80 -5.58
CA CYS A 117 7.77 -5.64 -4.46
C CYS A 117 7.07 -7.00 -4.52
N ALA A 118 7.83 -8.09 -4.67
CA ALA A 118 7.27 -9.45 -4.71
C ALA A 118 6.45 -9.79 -3.46
N VAL A 119 6.91 -9.41 -2.27
CA VAL A 119 6.19 -9.62 -1.00
C VAL A 119 4.89 -8.81 -0.96
N HIS A 120 4.90 -7.56 -1.42
CA HIS A 120 3.68 -6.76 -1.51
C HIS A 120 2.69 -7.35 -2.52
N LEU A 121 3.18 -7.74 -3.70
CA LEU A 121 2.38 -8.35 -4.76
C LEU A 121 1.75 -9.66 -4.32
N SER A 122 2.47 -10.52 -3.62
CA SER A 122 1.93 -11.81 -3.16
C SER A 122 0.77 -11.62 -2.19
N VAL A 123 0.87 -10.65 -1.29
CA VAL A 123 -0.22 -10.28 -0.37
C VAL A 123 -1.36 -9.59 -1.12
N LEU A 124 -1.06 -8.68 -2.04
CA LEU A 124 -2.08 -8.01 -2.85
C LEU A 124 -2.89 -9.02 -3.67
N ARG A 125 -2.25 -10.03 -4.26
CA ARG A 125 -2.91 -11.13 -4.98
C ARG A 125 -3.84 -11.92 -4.07
N ARG A 126 -3.43 -12.22 -2.83
CA ARG A 126 -4.29 -12.89 -1.85
C ARG A 126 -5.54 -12.07 -1.54
N ILE A 127 -5.38 -10.77 -1.29
CA ILE A 127 -6.49 -9.85 -1.03
C ILE A 127 -7.46 -9.80 -2.22
N LYS A 128 -6.94 -9.69 -3.44
CA LYS A 128 -7.76 -9.72 -4.67
C LYS A 128 -8.57 -11.01 -4.81
N ASN A 129 -8.00 -12.15 -4.40
CA ASN A 129 -8.68 -13.45 -4.48
C ASN A 129 -9.75 -13.62 -3.39
N THR A 130 -9.69 -12.87 -2.28
CA THR A 130 -10.71 -12.90 -1.21
C THR A 130 -11.89 -11.98 -1.50
N ILE A 131 -11.69 -10.95 -2.34
CA ILE A 131 -12.73 -9.96 -2.72
C ILE A 131 -13.53 -10.42 -3.96
N LYS A 132 -12.99 -11.36 -4.74
CA LYS A 132 -13.72 -12.05 -5.82
C LYS A 132 -14.69 -13.07 -5.26
#